data_AF-A0A9C8WEY5-F1
#
_entry.id   AF-A0A9C8WEY5-F1
#
_cell.length_a   1.000
_cell.length_b   1.000
_cell.length_c   1.000
_cell.angle_alpha   90.00
_cell.angle_beta   90.00
_cell.angle_gamma   90.00
#
_symmetry.space_group_name_H-M   'P 1'
#
loop_
_entity.id
_entity.type
_entity.pdbx_description
1 polymer ?
#
loop_
_entity_poly.entity_id
_entity_poly.type
_entity_poly.pdbx_seq_one_letter_code
_entity_poly.pdbx_strand_id
1 'polypeptide(L)' 'MIAVDTNIIIRFLTRDDEKQYKKAFSIFNTQEVFISDTVILETEWVLRYAYEFSPEEICNALVKLFGLRNIYL' A
#
# COMPACT_ATOMS: atom_id res chain seq x y z
N MET A 1 -0.51 8.88 14.27
CA MET A 1 0.22 7.91 13.43
C MET A 1 -0.09 6.47 13.82
N ILE A 2 -0.47 5.62 12.86
CA ILE A 2 -0.66 4.17 13.01
C ILE A 2 0.28 3.41 12.08
N ALA A 3 0.78 2.25 12.48
CA ALA A 3 1.49 1.35 11.58
C ALA A 3 0.48 0.48 10.81
N VAL A 4 0.70 0.30 9.51
CA VAL A 4 -0.13 -0.58 8.67
C VAL A 4 0.65 -1.82 8.23
N ASP A 5 -0.08 -2.89 8.00
CA ASP A 5 0.45 -4.15 7.47
C ASP A 5 0.28 -4.22 5.95
N THR A 6 1.00 -5.14 5.31
CA THR A 6 1.04 -5.34 3.85
C THR A 6 -0.35 -5.50 3.26
N ASN A 7 -1.24 -6.23 3.93
CA ASN A 7 -2.61 -6.42 3.46
C ASN A 7 -3.37 -5.09 3.26
N ILE A 8 -3.23 -4.10 4.14
CA ILE A 8 -3.91 -2.81 4.01
C ILE A 8 -3.42 -2.06 2.78
N ILE A 9 -2.11 -2.09 2.51
CA ILE A 9 -1.51 -1.45 1.33
C ILE A 9 -1.99 -2.13 0.07
N ILE A 10 -1.98 -3.47 0.02
CA ILE A 10 -2.45 -4.23 -1.14
C ILE A 10 -3.91 -3.90 -1.45
N ARG A 11 -4.80 -3.93 -0.45
CA ARG A 11 -6.21 -3.58 -0.64
C ARG A 11 -6.39 -2.16 -1.14
N PHE A 12 -5.56 -1.22 -0.70
CA PHE A 12 -5.59 0.17 -1.16
C PHE A 12 -5.13 0.31 -2.62
N LEU A 13 -4.02 -0.34 -3.00
CA LEU A 13 -3.42 -0.20 -4.32
C LEU A 13 -4.17 -0.98 -5.42
N THR A 14 -4.59 -2.21 -5.14
CA THR A 14 -5.15 -3.11 -6.17
C THR A 14 -6.66 -3.03 -6.28
N ARG A 15 -7.35 -2.57 -5.21
CA ARG A 15 -8.82 -2.53 -5.13
C ARG A 15 -9.46 -3.89 -5.49
N ASP A 16 -8.79 -4.97 -5.18
CA ASP A 16 -9.21 -6.32 -5.55
C ASP A 16 -10.45 -6.83 -4.77
N ASP A 17 -10.69 -6.29 -3.59
CA ASP A 17 -11.91 -6.46 -2.80
C ASP A 17 -12.50 -5.09 -2.44
N GLU A 18 -13.69 -4.78 -2.96
CA GLU A 18 -14.36 -3.49 -2.75
C GLU A 18 -14.64 -3.16 -1.27
N LYS A 19 -14.95 -4.16 -0.44
CA LYS A 19 -15.26 -3.92 0.98
C LYS A 19 -13.99 -3.61 1.76
N GLN A 20 -12.91 -4.32 1.47
CA GLN A 20 -11.62 -4.09 2.12
C GLN A 20 -10.96 -2.81 1.59
N TYR A 21 -11.06 -2.53 0.29
CA TYR A 21 -10.60 -1.28 -0.31
C TYR A 21 -11.20 -0.08 0.41
N LYS A 22 -12.53 -0.06 0.63
CA LYS A 22 -13.19 1.06 1.35
C LYS A 22 -12.63 1.26 2.76
N LYS A 23 -12.30 0.19 3.47
CA LYS A 23 -11.68 0.26 4.80
C LYS A 23 -10.25 0.80 4.72
N ALA A 24 -9.43 0.27 3.82
CA ALA A 24 -8.05 0.72 3.61
C ALA A 24 -8.02 2.19 3.16
N PHE A 25 -8.86 2.57 2.20
CA PHE A 25 -9.02 3.95 1.75
C PHE A 25 -9.39 4.91 2.90
N SER A 26 -10.31 4.51 3.79
CA SER A 26 -10.65 5.31 4.98
C SER A 26 -9.44 5.55 5.89
N ILE A 27 -8.58 4.55 6.08
CA ILE A 27 -7.34 4.68 6.84
C ILE A 27 -6.42 5.72 6.18
N PHE A 28 -6.12 5.55 4.89
CA PHE A 28 -5.24 6.46 4.14
C PHE A 28 -5.82 7.88 4.01
N ASN A 29 -7.14 8.06 4.12
CA ASN A 29 -7.78 9.37 4.02
C ASN A 29 -7.92 10.11 5.38
N THR A 30 -7.82 9.40 6.50
CA THR A 30 -8.13 9.99 7.83
C THR A 30 -6.99 9.92 8.84
N GLN A 31 -6.01 9.03 8.63
CA GLN A 31 -4.94 8.77 9.58
C GLN A 31 -3.58 9.15 9.00
N GLU A 32 -2.64 9.50 9.87
CA GLU A 32 -1.21 9.42 9.56
C GLU A 32 -0.78 7.96 9.60
N VAL A 33 -0.11 7.50 8.54
CA VAL A 33 0.24 6.10 8.34
C VAL A 33 1.75 5.94 8.30
N PHE A 34 2.26 5.02 9.11
CA PHE A 34 3.64 4.57 9.11
C PHE A 34 3.75 3.24 8.35
N ILE A 35 4.74 3.14 7.45
CA ILE A 35 5.02 1.95 6.65
C ILE A 35 6.48 1.54 6.89
N SER A 36 6.71 0.41 7.57
CA SER A 36 8.07 -0.06 7.82
C SER A 36 8.73 -0.65 6.57
N ASP A 37 10.06 -0.68 6.55
CA ASP A 37 10.86 -1.30 5.48
C ASP A 37 10.40 -2.73 5.13
N THR A 38 10.09 -3.54 6.15
CA THR A 38 9.62 -4.92 5.96
C THR A 38 8.28 -4.98 5.22
N VAL A 39 7.36 -4.05 5.50
CA VAL A 39 6.06 -3.96 4.83
C VAL A 39 6.23 -3.48 3.39
N ILE A 40 7.21 -2.61 3.10
CA ILE A 40 7.55 -2.20 1.73
C ILE A 40 8.05 -3.41 0.92
N LEU A 41 9.00 -4.17 1.48
CA LEU A 41 9.57 -5.35 0.83
C LEU A 41 8.51 -6.43 0.55
N GLU A 42 7.63 -6.68 1.52
CA GLU A 42 6.56 -7.66 1.34
C GLU A 42 5.50 -7.16 0.36
N THR A 43 5.13 -5.87 0.39
CA THR A 43 4.20 -5.28 -0.60
C THR A 43 4.71 -5.45 -2.02
N GLU A 44 5.99 -5.15 -2.25
CA GLU A 44 6.65 -5.36 -3.55
C GLU A 44 6.56 -6.83 -3.97
N TRP A 45 6.95 -7.75 -3.08
CA TRP A 45 6.90 -9.18 -3.35
C TRP A 45 5.49 -9.67 -3.67
N VAL A 46 4.47 -9.23 -2.93
CA VAL A 46 3.06 -9.61 -3.17
C VAL A 46 2.56 -9.07 -4.52
N LEU A 47 2.83 -7.79 -4.83
CA LEU A 47 2.40 -7.19 -6.10
C LEU A 47 3.04 -7.91 -7.30
N ARG A 48 4.31 -8.30 -7.18
CA ARG A 48 5.02 -9.02 -8.23
C ARG A 48 4.57 -10.47 -8.36
N TYR A 49 4.52 -11.21 -7.26
CA TYR A 49 4.28 -12.66 -7.29
C TYR A 49 2.80 -13.02 -7.43
N ALA A 50 1.92 -12.33 -6.70
CA ALA A 50 0.50 -12.69 -6.66
C ALA A 50 -0.36 -11.92 -7.67
N TYR A 51 0.03 -10.69 -8.02
CA TYR A 51 -0.71 -9.85 -8.98
C TYR A 51 0.01 -9.68 -10.32
N GLU A 52 1.22 -10.25 -10.46
CA GLU A 52 2.00 -10.27 -11.72
C GLU A 52 2.31 -8.87 -12.28
N PHE A 53 2.31 -7.83 -11.43
CA PHE A 53 2.70 -6.49 -11.85
C PHE A 53 4.19 -6.45 -12.22
N SER A 54 4.51 -5.66 -13.24
CA SER A 54 5.90 -5.41 -13.64
C SER A 54 6.63 -4.56 -12.58
N PRO A 55 7.97 -4.67 -12.47
CA PRO A 55 8.75 -3.81 -11.57
C PRO A 55 8.49 -2.32 -11.77
N GLU A 56 8.27 -1.88 -13.01
CA GLU A 56 7.98 -0.46 -13.32
C GLU A 56 6.62 -0.02 -12.75
N GLU A 57 5.58 -0.84 -12.89
CA GLU A 57 4.26 -0.57 -12.29
C GLU A 57 4.34 -0.50 -10.77
N ILE A 58 5.08 -1.42 -10.15
CA ILE A 58 5.27 -1.47 -8.70
C ILE A 58 6.03 -0.22 -8.21
N CYS A 59 7.14 0.14 -8.85
CA CYS A 59 7.87 1.36 -8.52
C CYS A 59 6.99 2.60 -8.65
N ASN A 60 6.22 2.72 -9.73
CA ASN A 60 5.30 3.84 -9.93
C ASN A 60 4.20 3.90 -8.86
N ALA A 61 3.66 2.76 -8.44
CA ALA A 61 2.66 2.68 -7.37
C ALA A 61 3.24 3.09 -6.02
N LEU A 62 4.42 2.58 -5.66
CA LEU A 62 5.11 2.91 -4.41
C LEU A 62 5.52 4.39 -4.36
N VAL A 63 6.04 4.97 -5.45
CA VAL A 63 6.36 6.39 -5.53
C VAL A 63 5.13 7.26 -5.29
N LYS A 64 3.98 6.92 -5.89
CA LYS A 64 2.72 7.63 -5.66
C LYS A 64 2.23 7.49 -4.22
N LEU A 65 2.36 6.30 -3.64
CA LEU A 65 1.98 6.02 -2.26
C LEU A 65 2.82 6.84 -1.29
N PHE A 66 4.14 6.81 -1.42
CA PHE A 66 5.07 7.54 -0.54
C PHE A 66 4.99 9.06 -0.71
N GLY A 67 4.48 9.54 -1.85
CA GLY A 67 4.23 10.96 -2.10
C GLY A 67 2.99 11.53 -1.38
N LEU A 68 2.18 10.69 -0.72
CA LEU A 68 1.04 11.15 0.07
C LEU A 68 1.53 11.85 1.36
N ARG A 69 0.95 13.02 1.67
CA ARG A 69 1.42 13.89 2.77
C ARG A 69 1.33 13.27 4.16
N ASN A 70 0.49 12.27 4.33
CA ASN A 70 0.23 11.60 5.60
C ASN A 70 0.97 10.24 5.72
N ILE A 71 1.93 9.97 4.84
CA ILE A 71 2.77 8.77 4.89
C ILE A 71 4.12 9.08 5.52
N TYR A 72 4.51 8.20 6.44
CA TYR A 72 5.80 8.18 7.12
C TYR A 72 6.44 6.81 6.88
N LEU A 73 7.75 6.80 6.64
CA LEU A 73 8.55 5.59 6.38
C LEU A 73 9.49 5.32 7.56
#